data_AF-A0A9N9WK17-F1
#
_entry.id   AF-A0A9N9WK17-F1
#
_cell.length_a   1.000
_cell.length_b   1.000
_cell.length_c   1.000
_cell.angle_alpha   90.00
_cell.angle_beta   90.00
_cell.angle_gamma   90.00
#
_symmetry.space_group_name_H-M   'P 1'
#
loop_
_entity.id
_entity.type
_entity.pdbx_description
1 polymer ?
#
loop_
_entity_poly.entity_id
_entity_poly.type
_entity_poly.pdbx_seq_one_letter_code
_entity_poly.pdbx_strand_id
1 'polypeptide(L)'
;MAIFETPLQTKAVVDDTEKLICTVENAQNINKHTEYILRIQRGPCKENKWYVSRRYRDFAALHTSLQVANIDLPIPPKKLIGNMQPSFIAERQIALQTYINEVLKHQQLTLSLQVRNFLDPKNYALTISEQALQSVSIALRGDGHYELKSPLTDIGWRIRKHYFLRDIYSVEVLVE
;
A
#
# COMPACT_ATOMS: atom_id res chain seq x y z
N MET A 1 -19.65 11.23 29.05
CA MET A 1 -18.55 11.32 28.08
C MET A 1 -19.05 10.75 26.77
N ALA A 2 -19.08 11.53 25.69
CA ALA A 2 -19.55 11.06 24.40
C ALA A 2 -18.47 10.15 23.80
N ILE A 3 -18.73 8.86 23.80
CA ILE A 3 -17.98 7.90 23.00
C ILE A 3 -18.46 8.15 21.57
N PHE A 4 -17.61 8.72 20.73
CA PHE A 4 -17.87 8.74 19.30
C PHE A 4 -17.79 7.29 18.82
N GLU A 5 -18.93 6.60 18.82
CA GLU A 5 -19.10 5.39 18.02
C GLU A 5 -18.94 5.82 16.55
N THR A 6 -17.72 5.69 16.03
CA THR A 6 -17.53 5.63 14.59
C THR A 6 -18.41 4.49 14.09
N PRO A 7 -19.35 4.73 13.16
CA PRO A 7 -20.16 3.66 12.62
C PRO A 7 -19.22 2.60 12.07
N LEU A 8 -19.45 1.32 12.44
CA LEU A 8 -18.82 0.20 11.76
C LEU A 8 -19.14 0.38 10.27
N GLN A 9 -18.18 0.94 9.52
CA GLN A 9 -18.22 0.83 8.07
C GLN A 9 -18.23 -0.66 7.83
N THR A 10 -19.35 -1.19 7.35
CA THR A 10 -19.47 -2.55 6.87
C THR A 10 -18.34 -2.75 5.87
N LYS A 11 -17.21 -3.30 6.33
CA LYS A 11 -16.01 -3.40 5.54
C LYS A 11 -16.37 -4.31 4.37
N ALA A 12 -16.39 -3.73 3.18
CA ALA A 12 -16.57 -4.51 1.97
C ALA A 12 -15.60 -5.70 2.05
N VAL A 13 -16.14 -6.92 1.96
CA VAL A 13 -15.32 -8.12 1.90
C VAL A 13 -14.52 -8.01 0.63
N VAL A 14 -13.27 -7.62 0.80
CA VAL A 14 -12.32 -7.40 -0.28
C VAL A 14 -11.59 -8.71 -0.46
N ASP A 15 -11.78 -9.32 -1.63
CA ASP A 15 -11.02 -10.48 -2.03
C ASP A 15 -9.60 -10.05 -2.46
N ASP A 16 -8.62 -10.41 -1.63
CA ASP A 16 -7.22 -10.14 -1.87
C ASP A 16 -6.61 -11.04 -2.98
N THR A 17 -7.31 -12.07 -3.44
CA THR A 17 -6.81 -12.95 -4.50
C THR A 17 -7.09 -12.41 -5.90
N GLU A 18 -8.02 -11.47 -6.03
CA GLU A 18 -8.35 -10.87 -7.32
C GLU A 18 -7.19 -10.07 -7.88
N LYS A 19 -6.94 -10.26 -9.19
CA LYS A 19 -5.89 -9.52 -9.91
C LYS A 19 -6.22 -8.03 -9.95
N LEU A 20 -5.22 -7.21 -9.64
CA LEU A 20 -5.25 -5.77 -9.86
C LEU A 20 -4.67 -5.44 -11.25
N ILE A 21 -5.34 -4.55 -11.97
CA ILE A 21 -4.88 -3.94 -13.20
C ILE A 21 -4.70 -2.46 -12.93
N CYS A 22 -3.56 -1.90 -13.32
CA CYS A 22 -3.25 -0.50 -13.12
C CYS A 22 -2.93 0.18 -14.46
N THR A 23 -3.60 1.29 -14.74
CA THR A 23 -3.35 2.12 -15.92
C THR A 23 -3.02 3.54 -15.50
N VAL A 24 -1.91 4.10 -15.97
CA VAL A 24 -1.51 5.49 -15.76
C VAL A 24 -2.13 6.33 -16.88
N GLU A 25 -3.31 6.89 -16.62
CA GLU A 25 -4.14 7.48 -17.68
C GLU A 25 -3.74 8.91 -18.02
N ASN A 26 -3.38 9.70 -17.02
CA ASN A 26 -3.11 11.12 -17.22
C ASN A 26 -2.10 11.64 -16.20
N ALA A 27 -1.63 12.87 -16.40
CA ALA A 27 -0.81 13.62 -15.47
C ALA A 27 -1.41 15.02 -15.25
N GLN A 28 -1.40 15.48 -14.00
CA GLN A 28 -1.91 16.79 -13.60
C GLN A 28 -0.83 17.56 -12.85
N ASN A 29 -0.86 18.88 -12.97
CA ASN A 29 0.02 19.76 -12.20
C ASN A 29 -0.76 20.31 -11.00
N ILE A 30 -0.39 19.85 -9.80
CA ILE A 30 -1.03 20.22 -8.54
C ILE A 30 0.05 20.81 -7.63
N ASN A 31 -0.17 22.02 -7.11
CA ASN A 31 0.72 22.66 -6.14
C ASN A 31 2.22 22.65 -6.53
N LYS A 32 2.53 22.94 -7.80
CA LYS A 32 3.89 22.95 -8.38
C LYS A 32 4.56 21.58 -8.49
N HIS A 33 3.79 20.50 -8.51
CA HIS A 33 4.27 19.14 -8.73
C HIS A 33 3.40 18.40 -9.75
N THR A 34 4.02 17.50 -10.49
CA THR A 34 3.28 16.58 -11.38
C THR A 34 2.81 15.36 -10.59
N GLU A 35 1.51 15.12 -10.62
CA GLU A 35 0.88 13.90 -10.14
C GLU A 35 0.33 13.11 -11.32
N TYR A 36 0.44 11.78 -11.24
CA TYR A 36 -0.06 10.83 -12.22
C TYR A 36 -1.34 10.20 -11.70
N ILE A 37 -2.37 10.19 -12.55
CA ILE A 37 -3.67 9.60 -12.24
C ILE A 37 -3.63 8.13 -12.65
N LEU A 38 -3.62 7.26 -11.65
CA LEU A 38 -3.69 5.82 -11.81
C LEU A 38 -5.16 5.39 -11.74
N ARG A 39 -5.64 4.70 -12.76
CA ARG A 39 -6.87 3.90 -12.72
C ARG A 39 -6.52 2.49 -12.29
N ILE A 40 -7.11 2.05 -11.19
CA ILE A 40 -6.97 0.68 -10.70
C ILE A 40 -8.29 -0.03 -10.95
N GLN A 41 -8.23 -1.26 -11.45
CA GLN A 41 -9.35 -2.17 -11.59
C GLN A 41 -9.03 -3.45 -10.85
N ARG A 42 -10.00 -3.98 -10.11
CA ARG A 42 -9.90 -5.29 -9.47
C ARG A 42 -10.80 -6.30 -10.16
N GLY A 43 -10.23 -7.46 -10.46
CA GLY A 43 -10.95 -8.54 -11.10
C GLY A 43 -11.40 -8.19 -12.53
N PRO A 44 -12.25 -9.05 -13.11
CA PRO A 44 -12.69 -8.90 -14.51
C PRO A 44 -13.72 -7.78 -14.70
N CYS A 45 -14.44 -7.39 -13.65
CA CYS A 45 -15.50 -6.38 -13.74
C CYS A 45 -14.93 -4.97 -13.95
N LYS A 46 -15.28 -4.34 -15.08
CA LYS A 46 -14.80 -2.98 -15.43
C LYS A 46 -15.34 -1.88 -14.51
N GLU A 47 -16.44 -2.15 -13.81
CA GLU A 47 -17.05 -1.22 -12.85
C GLU A 47 -16.32 -1.23 -11.50
N ASN A 48 -15.64 -2.32 -11.17
CA ASN A 48 -14.83 -2.44 -9.95
C ASN A 48 -13.49 -1.72 -10.13
N LYS A 49 -13.56 -0.40 -10.24
CA LYS A 49 -12.41 0.47 -10.48
C LYS A 49 -12.45 1.73 -9.60
N TRP A 50 -11.28 2.24 -9.32
CA TRP A 50 -11.08 3.51 -8.61
C TRP A 50 -9.85 4.22 -9.15
N TYR A 51 -9.66 5.46 -8.69
CA TYR A 51 -8.53 6.28 -9.09
C TYR A 51 -7.68 6.66 -7.89
N VAL A 52 -6.38 6.72 -8.11
CA VAL A 52 -5.40 7.17 -7.12
C VAL A 52 -4.44 8.14 -7.79
N SER A 53 -4.14 9.24 -7.11
CA SER A 53 -3.12 10.19 -7.55
C SER A 53 -1.79 9.89 -6.86
N ARG A 54 -0.70 9.84 -7.65
CA ARG A 54 0.67 9.61 -7.15
C ARG A 54 1.66 10.49 -7.90
N ARG A 55 2.57 11.13 -7.18
CA ARG A 55 3.74 11.79 -7.77
C ARG A 55 4.88 10.79 -7.94
N TYR A 56 5.84 11.13 -8.81
CA TYR A 56 7.06 10.30 -9.01
C TYR A 56 7.76 9.91 -7.69
N ARG A 57 7.77 10.80 -6.69
CA ARG A 57 8.38 10.53 -5.39
C ARG A 57 7.75 9.32 -4.70
N ASP A 58 6.45 9.14 -4.85
CA ASP A 58 5.72 8.03 -4.24
C ASP A 58 6.12 6.71 -4.90
N PHE A 59 6.28 6.69 -6.22
CA PHE A 59 6.82 5.54 -6.95
C PHE A 59 8.26 5.21 -6.51
N ALA A 60 9.10 6.23 -6.30
CA ALA A 60 10.46 6.02 -5.82
C ALA A 60 10.51 5.47 -4.39
N ALA A 61 9.60 5.93 -3.52
CA ALA A 61 9.46 5.40 -2.17
C ALA A 61 8.97 3.95 -2.19
N LEU A 62 7.98 3.63 -3.02
CA LEU A 62 7.53 2.26 -3.25
C LEU A 62 8.69 1.40 -3.77
N HIS A 63 9.42 1.83 -4.80
CA HIS A 63 10.53 1.05 -5.33
C HIS A 63 11.57 0.72 -4.26
N THR A 64 11.93 1.71 -3.44
CA THR A 64 12.88 1.52 -2.33
C THR A 64 12.39 0.44 -1.36
N SER A 65 11.09 0.40 -1.04
CA SER A 65 10.56 -0.64 -0.15
C SER A 65 10.46 -2.02 -0.80
N LEU A 66 10.44 -2.11 -2.14
CA LEU A 66 10.43 -3.38 -2.86
C LEU A 66 11.83 -3.95 -3.13
N GLN A 67 12.91 -3.17 -2.92
CA GLN A 67 14.29 -3.64 -3.15
C GLN A 67 14.67 -4.86 -2.32
N VAL A 68 14.05 -5.04 -1.15
CA VAL A 68 14.25 -6.21 -0.28
C VAL A 68 13.88 -7.54 -0.96
N ALA A 69 13.02 -7.50 -1.97
CA ALA A 69 12.63 -8.70 -2.74
C ALA A 69 13.70 -9.13 -3.76
N ASN A 70 14.76 -8.32 -3.94
CA ASN A 70 15.86 -8.59 -4.88
C ASN A 70 15.39 -8.86 -6.33
N ILE A 71 14.33 -8.16 -6.75
CA ILE A 71 13.78 -8.18 -8.12
C ILE A 71 14.22 -6.89 -8.82
N ASP A 72 14.78 -7.02 -10.02
CA ASP A 72 15.11 -5.87 -10.85
C ASP A 72 13.82 -5.27 -11.45
N LEU A 73 13.56 -3.99 -11.17
CA LEU A 73 12.35 -3.29 -11.58
C LEU A 73 12.73 -1.99 -12.31
N PRO A 74 12.14 -1.71 -13.50
CA PRO A 74 12.58 -0.62 -14.36
C PRO A 74 12.03 0.74 -13.92
N ILE A 75 12.44 1.24 -12.75
CA ILE A 75 12.02 2.56 -12.29
C ILE A 75 12.65 3.67 -13.15
N PRO A 76 11.88 4.63 -13.69
CA PRO A 76 12.47 5.74 -14.44
C PRO A 76 13.38 6.60 -13.57
N PRO A 77 14.46 7.17 -14.14
CA PRO A 77 15.40 7.98 -13.39
C PRO A 77 14.78 9.29 -12.86
N LYS A 78 15.35 9.77 -11.74
CA LYS A 78 15.08 11.12 -11.25
C LYS A 78 15.60 12.14 -12.26
N LYS A 79 14.83 13.22 -12.45
CA LYS A 79 15.23 14.35 -13.28
C LYS A 79 15.14 15.60 -12.43
N LEU A 80 16.28 16.26 -12.26
CA LEU A 80 16.44 17.40 -11.34
C LEU A 80 16.11 18.74 -12.02
N ILE A 81 16.22 18.83 -13.35
CA ILE A 81 15.97 20.04 -14.13
C ILE A 81 14.96 19.74 -15.24
N GLY A 82 13.96 20.63 -15.44
CA GLY A 82 12.97 20.48 -16.50
C GLY A 82 11.99 19.32 -16.29
N ASN A 83 11.76 18.93 -15.04
CA ASN A 83 10.83 17.85 -14.67
C ASN A 83 9.35 18.17 -14.94
N MET A 84 9.00 19.43 -15.20
CA MET A 84 7.66 19.89 -15.56
C MET A 84 7.44 20.04 -17.07
N GLN A 85 8.45 19.73 -17.89
CA GLN A 85 8.33 19.80 -19.36
C GLN A 85 7.31 18.76 -19.85
N PRO A 86 6.33 19.13 -20.70
CA PRO A 86 5.27 18.21 -21.13
C PRO A 86 5.79 16.92 -21.79
N SER A 87 6.82 17.03 -22.64
CA SER A 87 7.46 15.87 -23.28
C SER A 87 8.03 14.88 -22.25
N PHE A 88 8.66 15.42 -21.21
CA PHE A 88 9.23 14.61 -20.14
C PHE A 88 8.16 13.99 -19.23
N ILE A 89 7.06 14.71 -18.97
CA ILE A 89 5.93 14.17 -18.21
C ILE A 89 5.34 12.97 -18.95
N ALA A 90 5.15 13.08 -20.27
CA ALA A 90 4.63 12.01 -21.11
C ALA A 90 5.57 10.80 -21.18
N GLU A 91 6.87 11.03 -21.42
CA GLU A 91 7.89 9.97 -21.39
C GLU A 91 7.91 9.23 -20.05
N ARG A 92 7.91 10.00 -18.95
CA ARG A 92 7.87 9.42 -17.60
C ARG A 92 6.56 8.69 -17.33
N GLN A 93 5.42 9.16 -17.85
CA GLN A 93 4.14 8.46 -17.72
C GLN A 93 4.23 7.05 -18.31
N ILE A 94 4.79 6.92 -19.52
CA ILE A 94 5.01 5.63 -20.18
C ILE A 94 5.94 4.74 -19.34
N ALA A 95 7.06 5.29 -18.88
CA ALA A 95 8.01 4.53 -18.05
C ALA A 95 7.41 4.09 -16.70
N LEU A 96 6.58 4.92 -16.06
CA LEU A 96 5.87 4.57 -14.84
C LEU A 96 4.80 3.49 -15.08
N GLN A 97 4.14 3.51 -16.24
CA GLN A 97 3.24 2.45 -16.66
C GLN A 97 3.99 1.11 -16.82
N THR A 98 5.15 1.12 -17.46
CA THR A 98 6.00 -0.08 -17.58
C THR A 98 6.43 -0.59 -16.20
N TYR A 99 6.91 0.31 -15.34
CA TYR A 99 7.30 -0.01 -13.97
C TYR A 99 6.17 -0.70 -13.19
N ILE A 100 4.97 -0.11 -13.15
CA ILE A 100 3.86 -0.69 -12.36
C ILE A 100 3.36 -2.00 -12.97
N ASN A 101 3.44 -2.16 -14.30
CA ASN A 101 3.13 -3.43 -14.95
C ASN A 101 4.10 -4.52 -14.54
N GLU A 102 5.42 -4.25 -14.49
CA GLU A 102 6.40 -5.23 -14.01
C GLU A 102 6.17 -5.60 -12.55
N VAL A 103 5.94 -4.61 -11.67
CA VAL A 103 5.60 -4.87 -10.26
C VAL A 103 4.40 -5.84 -10.15
N LEU A 104 3.36 -5.60 -10.93
CA LEU A 104 2.13 -6.40 -10.89
C LEU A 104 2.26 -7.81 -11.51
N LYS A 105 3.33 -8.11 -12.25
CA LYS A 105 3.62 -9.48 -12.72
C LYS A 105 4.11 -10.38 -11.60
N HIS A 106 4.73 -9.82 -10.56
CA HIS A 106 5.26 -10.59 -9.44
C HIS A 106 4.23 -10.71 -8.33
N GLN A 107 3.64 -11.90 -8.15
CA GLN A 107 2.59 -12.13 -7.15
C GLN A 107 3.02 -11.73 -5.73
N GLN A 108 4.26 -12.05 -5.34
CA GLN A 108 4.82 -11.68 -4.05
C GLN A 108 4.85 -10.16 -3.81
N LEU A 109 5.09 -9.35 -4.85
CA LEU A 109 5.04 -7.90 -4.75
C LEU A 109 3.60 -7.41 -4.72
N THR A 110 2.73 -7.94 -5.59
CA THR A 110 1.30 -7.57 -5.64
C THR A 110 0.56 -7.84 -4.33
N LEU A 111 0.98 -8.87 -3.59
CA LEU A 111 0.44 -9.21 -2.27
C LEU A 111 1.14 -8.47 -1.13
N SER A 112 2.17 -7.68 -1.40
CA SER A 112 2.81 -6.86 -0.36
C SER A 112 1.89 -5.71 0.06
N LEU A 113 1.91 -5.38 1.35
CA LEU A 113 1.12 -4.26 1.89
C LEU A 113 1.53 -2.94 1.23
N GLN A 114 2.79 -2.78 0.88
CA GLN A 114 3.35 -1.59 0.25
C GLN A 114 2.71 -1.33 -1.13
N VAL A 115 2.60 -2.36 -1.98
CA VAL A 115 1.93 -2.26 -3.28
C VAL A 115 0.42 -2.06 -3.10
N ARG A 116 -0.21 -2.77 -2.16
CA ARG A 116 -1.65 -2.63 -1.89
C ARG A 116 -2.01 -1.23 -1.40
N ASN A 117 -1.26 -0.67 -0.46
CA ASN A 117 -1.43 0.70 0.00
C ASN A 117 -1.18 1.71 -1.13
N PHE A 118 -0.18 1.45 -1.97
CA PHE A 118 0.11 2.33 -3.10
C PHE A 118 -1.07 2.41 -4.08
N LEU A 119 -1.71 1.27 -4.36
CA LEU A 119 -2.82 1.15 -5.32
C LEU A 119 -4.21 1.41 -4.71
N ASP A 120 -4.40 1.19 -3.42
CA ASP A 120 -5.68 1.28 -2.72
C ASP A 120 -5.46 1.73 -1.25
N PRO A 121 -5.04 2.99 -1.04
CA PRO A 121 -4.69 3.48 0.30
C PRO A 121 -5.88 3.49 1.27
N LYS A 122 -7.11 3.46 0.76
CA LYS A 122 -8.32 3.43 1.59
C LYS A 122 -8.49 2.10 2.31
N ASN A 123 -8.21 0.99 1.62
CA ASN A 123 -8.39 -0.36 2.17
C ASN A 123 -7.13 -0.95 2.80
N TYR A 124 -5.95 -0.35 2.54
CA TYR A 124 -4.65 -0.90 3.00
C TYR A 124 -3.74 0.19 3.58
N ALA A 125 -4.27 1.07 4.43
CA ALA A 125 -3.46 2.11 5.06
C ALA A 125 -2.31 1.52 5.90
N LEU A 126 -1.09 2.05 5.74
CA LEU A 126 0.07 1.59 6.53
C LEU A 126 -0.09 1.83 8.04
N THR A 127 -0.94 2.79 8.43
CA THR A 127 -1.26 3.10 9.83
C THR A 127 -2.01 1.96 10.54
N ILE A 128 -2.53 0.98 9.80
CA ILE A 128 -3.23 -0.18 10.37
C ILE A 128 -2.31 -0.93 11.33
N SER A 129 -1.01 -1.03 11.04
CA SER A 129 -0.06 -1.70 11.94
C SER A 129 0.12 -0.96 13.27
N GLU A 130 0.15 0.37 13.25
CA GLU A 130 0.23 1.21 14.46
C GLU A 130 -1.06 1.13 15.29
N GLN A 131 -2.22 1.17 14.62
CA GLN A 131 -3.53 1.02 15.26
C GLN A 131 -3.70 -0.37 15.89
N ALA A 132 -3.20 -1.40 15.21
CA ALA A 132 -3.15 -2.76 15.72
C ALA A 132 -2.30 -2.84 16.98
N LEU A 133 -1.08 -2.28 16.94
CA LEU A 133 -0.18 -2.22 18.10
C LEU A 133 -0.85 -1.55 19.30
N GLN A 134 -1.51 -0.40 19.08
CA GLN A 134 -2.24 0.32 20.12
C GLN A 134 -3.39 -0.51 20.71
N SER A 135 -4.21 -1.10 19.84
CA SER A 135 -5.35 -1.95 20.25
C SER A 135 -4.89 -3.14 21.09
N VAL A 136 -3.82 -3.81 20.67
CA VAL A 136 -3.25 -4.96 21.38
C VAL A 136 -2.64 -4.52 22.72
N SER A 137 -1.95 -3.39 22.74
CA SER A 137 -1.41 -2.81 23.98
C SER A 137 -2.52 -2.45 24.98
N ILE A 138 -3.70 -2.05 24.49
CA ILE A 138 -4.89 -1.83 25.34
C ILE A 138 -5.46 -3.16 25.85
N ALA A 139 -5.63 -4.16 24.98
CA ALA A 139 -6.19 -5.45 25.35
C ALA A 139 -5.31 -6.19 26.40
N LEU A 140 -3.99 -6.09 26.25
CA LEU A 140 -3.03 -6.75 27.14
C LEU A 140 -2.79 -6.00 28.46
N ARG A 141 -3.28 -4.76 28.62
CA ARG A 141 -3.12 -3.96 29.85
C ARG A 141 -3.74 -4.59 31.09
N GLY A 142 -4.73 -5.48 30.92
CA GLY A 142 -5.43 -6.15 32.03
C GLY A 142 -4.65 -7.25 32.74
N ASP A 143 -3.63 -7.84 32.09
CA ASP A 143 -2.97 -9.08 32.57
C ASP A 143 -1.58 -8.85 33.20
N GLY A 144 -1.09 -7.61 33.25
CA GLY A 144 0.07 -7.20 34.06
C GLY A 144 1.46 -7.75 33.69
N HIS A 145 1.59 -8.70 32.77
CA HIS A 145 2.85 -9.43 32.52
C HIS A 145 3.30 -9.52 31.06
N TYR A 146 2.74 -8.71 30.15
CA TYR A 146 3.06 -8.83 28.72
C TYR A 146 3.72 -7.59 28.17
N GLU A 147 4.94 -7.75 27.65
CA GLU A 147 5.59 -6.75 26.82
C GLU A 147 5.36 -7.10 25.35
N LEU A 148 4.65 -6.23 24.62
CA LEU A 148 4.49 -6.36 23.18
C LEU A 148 5.77 -5.87 22.51
N LYS A 149 6.44 -6.75 21.76
CA LYS A 149 7.67 -6.44 21.03
C LYS A 149 7.36 -5.95 19.61
N SER A 150 8.38 -5.91 18.77
CA SER A 150 8.27 -5.48 17.37
C SER A 150 7.22 -6.29 16.59
N PRO A 151 6.59 -5.68 15.57
CA PRO A 151 5.79 -6.42 14.60
C PRO A 151 6.63 -7.51 13.93
N LEU A 152 6.01 -8.67 13.75
CA LEU A 152 6.56 -9.75 12.94
C LEU A 152 6.17 -9.50 11.49
N THR A 153 7.10 -8.94 10.73
CA THR A 153 6.94 -8.85 9.28
C THR A 153 7.03 -10.26 8.67
N ASP A 154 6.35 -10.47 7.55
CA ASP A 154 6.52 -11.67 6.71
C ASP A 154 5.98 -12.99 7.28
N ILE A 155 5.13 -12.93 8.31
CA ILE A 155 4.41 -14.12 8.81
C ILE A 155 3.04 -14.24 8.14
N GLY A 156 2.84 -15.36 7.44
CA GLY A 156 1.58 -15.72 6.81
C GLY A 156 1.28 -14.98 5.50
N TRP A 157 0.20 -15.40 4.83
CA TRP A 157 -0.16 -14.93 3.48
C TRP A 157 -1.25 -13.85 3.47
N ARG A 158 -1.78 -13.50 4.64
CA ARG A 158 -2.95 -12.63 4.78
C ARG A 158 -2.49 -11.19 5.02
N ILE A 159 -2.58 -10.36 3.99
CA ILE A 159 -2.19 -8.94 3.97
C ILE A 159 -2.79 -8.13 5.14
N ARG A 160 -4.00 -8.49 5.55
CA ARG A 160 -4.76 -7.80 6.61
C ARG A 160 -4.44 -8.30 8.02
N LYS A 161 -3.81 -9.46 8.16
CA LYS A 161 -3.42 -9.99 9.47
C LYS A 161 -2.07 -9.43 9.87
N HIS A 162 -1.98 -8.95 11.09
CA HIS A 162 -0.75 -8.44 11.67
C HIS A 162 -0.35 -9.34 12.85
N TYR A 163 0.93 -9.65 12.94
CA TYR A 163 1.49 -10.53 13.95
C TYR A 163 2.47 -9.73 14.80
N PHE A 164 2.43 -9.95 16.11
CA PHE A 164 3.31 -9.26 17.05
C PHE A 164 3.99 -10.28 17.95
N LEU A 165 5.26 -10.03 18.26
CA LEU A 165 5.98 -10.82 19.26
C LEU A 165 5.49 -10.46 20.67
N ARG A 166 5.26 -11.49 21.48
CA ARG A 166 5.16 -11.42 22.94
C ARG A 166 6.32 -12.23 23.52
N ASP A 167 6.74 -11.99 24.76
CA ASP A 167 7.87 -12.69 25.40
C ASP A 167 7.92 -14.20 25.08
N ILE A 168 8.85 -14.55 24.17
CA ILE A 168 9.18 -15.88 23.64
C ILE A 168 8.04 -16.60 22.85
N TYR A 169 6.85 -16.00 22.70
CA TYR A 169 5.71 -16.57 21.94
C TYR A 169 5.03 -15.53 21.02
N SER A 170 4.56 -15.93 19.83
CA SER A 170 3.84 -15.04 18.89
C SER A 170 2.34 -14.91 19.24
N VAL A 171 1.78 -13.70 19.17
CA VAL A 171 0.33 -13.47 19.30
C VAL A 171 -0.25 -13.00 17.97
N GLU A 172 -1.30 -13.68 17.50
CA GLU A 172 -2.06 -13.31 16.30
C GLU A 172 -3.08 -12.22 16.63
N VAL A 173 -3.15 -11.19 15.80
CA VAL A 173 -4.14 -10.11 15.96
C VAL A 173 -4.83 -9.89 14.63
N LEU A 174 -6.13 -10.21 14.61
CA LEU A 174 -7.03 -9.76 13.56
C LEU A 174 -7.32 -8.29 13.80
N VAL A 175 -6.86 -7.46 12.87
CA VAL A 175 -7.27 -6.06 12.82
C VAL A 175 -8.45 -6.05 11.85
N GLU A 176 -9.65 -6.16 12.40
CA GLU A 176 -10.87 -6.06 11.59
C GLU A 176 -10.95 -4.72 10.93
#